data_AF-A0A382TYN5-F1
#
_entry.id   AF-A0A382TYN5-F1
#
_cell.length_a   1.000
_cell.length_b   1.000
_cell.length_c   1.000
_cell.angle_alpha   90.00
_cell.angle_beta   90.00
_cell.angle_gamma   90.00
#
_symmetry.space_group_name_H-M   'P 1'
#
loop_
_entity.id
_entity.type
_entity.pdbx_description
1 polymer ?
#
loop_
_entity_poly.entity_id
_entity_poly.type
_entity_poly.pdbx_seq_one_letter_code
_entity_poly.pdbx_strand_id
1 'polypeptide(L)'
;YRTLGLVVGLPNFALVAGSAFWGIIADRWKNRKAVVVLCSIISAILYIPLPWMGPIGLVVVRTIQSFFLGGMVQIATLFSELNPKARATLMGRLESALGLGWGAGAFVGGFLIISESYGSATPSVVLSFLLSASLGIFAVVGYMGANERSVSRIDEELDFGPYFWKLTRLFSTTFVMFMGYMFFLSISPIYLTEIAGSTYNMGLIVLLSGIVHAIVAPYAGKLVDKYPREMTIRVACTLVFVSMMIYSTTQNLYLVTLAFVLPIYMTYFLGARSIVADTVPYQLRARTMGLLTSFSL
;
A
#
# COMPACT_ATOMS: atom_id res chain seq x y z
N TYR A 1 3.19 -14.10 21.43
CA TYR A 1 3.55 -12.68 21.20
C TYR A 1 4.83 -12.48 20.38
N ARG A 2 5.98 -13.09 20.71
CA ARG A 2 7.24 -12.94 19.92
C ARG A 2 7.09 -13.30 18.43
N THR A 3 6.36 -14.38 18.11
CA THR A 3 6.13 -14.80 16.72
C THR A 3 5.27 -13.83 15.93
N LEU A 4 4.33 -13.12 16.58
CA LEU A 4 3.41 -12.19 15.92
C LEU A 4 4.17 -10.94 15.44
N GLY A 5 5.12 -10.45 16.25
CA GLY A 5 6.05 -9.40 15.84
C GLY A 5 6.96 -9.82 14.68
N LEU A 6 7.38 -11.08 14.63
CA LEU A 6 8.17 -11.60 13.49
C LEU A 6 7.36 -11.73 12.21
N VAL A 7 6.10 -12.17 12.30
CA VAL A 7 5.18 -12.29 11.15
C VAL A 7 4.87 -10.93 10.52
N VAL A 8 4.89 -9.84 11.30
CA VAL A 8 4.62 -8.49 10.78
C VAL A 8 5.91 -7.77 10.41
N GLY A 9 6.93 -7.82 11.26
CA GLY A 9 8.17 -7.06 11.09
C GLY A 9 9.10 -7.57 9.98
N LEU A 10 9.43 -8.88 9.97
CA LEU A 10 10.37 -9.42 8.99
C LEU A 10 9.91 -9.22 7.54
N PRO A 11 8.62 -9.44 7.20
CA PRO A 11 8.13 -9.18 5.86
C PRO A 11 8.27 -7.72 5.41
N ASN A 12 8.12 -6.74 6.30
CA ASN A 12 8.31 -5.33 5.96
C ASN A 12 9.78 -5.00 5.63
N PHE A 13 10.75 -5.58 6.34
CA PHE A 13 12.16 -5.45 5.97
C PHE A 13 12.45 -6.10 4.62
N ALA A 14 11.88 -7.27 4.35
CA ALA A 14 12.01 -7.95 3.07
C ALA A 14 11.38 -7.13 1.93
N LEU A 15 10.26 -6.46 2.18
CA LEU A 15 9.60 -5.55 1.24
C LEU A 15 10.49 -4.36 0.88
N VAL A 16 11.13 -3.74 1.86
CA VAL A 16 12.11 -2.65 1.65
C VAL A 16 13.29 -3.14 0.82
N ALA A 17 13.91 -4.26 1.21
CA ALA A 17 15.03 -4.85 0.48
C ALA A 17 14.63 -5.22 -0.96
N GLY A 18 13.44 -5.81 -1.12
CA GLY A 18 12.86 -6.17 -2.41
C GLY A 18 12.62 -4.97 -3.31
N SER A 19 12.09 -3.88 -2.77
CA SER A 19 11.83 -2.65 -3.55
C SER A 19 13.12 -2.06 -4.14
N ALA A 20 14.22 -2.08 -3.38
CA ALA A 20 15.53 -1.63 -3.86
C ALA A 20 16.11 -2.62 -4.87
N PHE A 21 16.10 -3.91 -4.56
CA PHE A 21 16.65 -4.96 -5.41
C PHE A 21 15.94 -5.04 -6.76
N TRP A 22 14.62 -5.12 -6.77
CA TRP A 22 13.81 -5.17 -7.99
C TRP A 22 13.82 -3.86 -8.76
N GLY A 23 14.07 -2.73 -8.10
CA GLY A 23 14.36 -1.45 -8.76
C GLY A 23 15.60 -1.53 -9.65
N ILE A 24 16.72 -2.03 -9.09
CA ILE A 24 17.98 -2.20 -9.83
C ILE A 24 17.81 -3.19 -10.99
N ILE A 25 17.09 -4.30 -10.76
CA ILE A 25 16.82 -5.28 -11.82
C ILE A 25 15.95 -4.69 -12.92
N ALA A 26 14.89 -3.96 -12.58
CA ALA A 26 14.01 -3.33 -13.54
C ALA A 26 14.76 -2.32 -14.42
N ASP A 27 15.70 -1.58 -13.82
CA ASP A 27 16.57 -0.65 -14.52
C ASP A 27 17.57 -1.37 -15.42
N ARG A 28 18.17 -2.47 -14.96
CA ARG A 28 19.09 -3.31 -15.75
C ARG A 28 18.39 -3.98 -16.93
N TRP A 29 17.17 -4.48 -16.73
CA TRP A 29 16.37 -5.12 -17.78
C TRP A 29 15.73 -4.11 -18.74
N LYS A 30 15.77 -2.80 -18.42
CA LYS A 30 15.10 -1.73 -19.16
C LYS A 30 13.62 -2.04 -19.43
N ASN A 31 13.00 -2.80 -18.54
CA ASN A 31 11.66 -3.33 -18.69
C ASN A 31 11.04 -3.50 -17.31
N ARG A 32 10.45 -2.42 -16.79
CA ARG A 32 9.83 -2.42 -15.46
C ARG A 32 8.60 -3.31 -15.43
N LYS A 33 7.89 -3.39 -16.55
CA LYS A 33 6.73 -4.26 -16.72
C LYS A 33 7.06 -5.73 -16.48
N ALA A 34 8.16 -6.23 -17.03
CA ALA A 34 8.58 -7.62 -16.84
C ALA A 34 8.83 -7.96 -15.36
N VAL A 35 9.45 -7.03 -14.63
CA VAL A 35 9.67 -7.19 -13.18
C VAL A 35 8.35 -7.24 -12.40
N VAL A 36 7.42 -6.33 -12.69
CA VAL A 36 6.09 -6.30 -12.05
C VAL A 36 5.35 -7.62 -12.32
N VAL A 37 5.33 -8.09 -13.56
CA VAL A 37 4.69 -9.35 -13.95
C VAL A 37 5.29 -10.54 -13.19
N LEU A 38 6.62 -10.67 -13.18
CA LEU A 38 7.32 -11.75 -12.48
C LEU A 38 7.01 -11.73 -10.97
N CYS A 39 7.12 -10.56 -10.36
CA CYS A 39 6.85 -10.39 -8.93
C CYS A 39 5.40 -10.69 -8.57
N SER A 40 4.45 -10.32 -9.44
CA SER A 40 3.03 -10.63 -9.29
C SER A 40 2.76 -12.13 -9.31
N ILE A 41 3.31 -12.85 -10.29
CA ILE A 41 3.12 -14.29 -10.42
C ILE A 41 3.65 -15.01 -9.18
N ILE A 42 4.89 -14.71 -8.79
CA ILE A 42 5.51 -15.38 -7.64
C ILE A 42 4.77 -15.06 -6.35
N SER A 43 4.41 -13.78 -6.12
CA SER A 43 3.65 -13.39 -4.93
C SER A 43 2.28 -14.06 -4.86
N ALA A 44 1.62 -14.26 -6.00
CA ALA A 44 0.33 -14.93 -6.10
C ALA A 44 0.43 -16.43 -5.79
N ILE A 45 1.44 -17.11 -6.34
CA ILE A 45 1.69 -18.54 -6.08
C ILE A 45 1.98 -18.77 -4.59
N LEU A 46 2.72 -17.86 -3.96
CA LEU A 46 3.07 -17.97 -2.54
C LEU A 46 1.87 -17.82 -1.58
N TYR A 47 0.69 -17.40 -2.03
CA TYR A 47 -0.53 -17.47 -1.22
C TYR A 47 -1.06 -18.90 -1.06
N ILE A 48 -0.80 -19.79 -2.03
CA ILE A 48 -1.33 -21.16 -2.04
C ILE A 48 -0.91 -21.93 -0.78
N PRO A 49 0.37 -22.03 -0.39
CA PRO A 49 0.77 -22.86 0.74
C PRO A 49 0.36 -22.32 2.12
N LEU A 50 0.11 -21.01 2.26
CA LEU A 50 -0.10 -20.33 3.55
C LEU A 50 -1.12 -20.95 4.52
N PRO A 51 -2.32 -21.40 4.11
CA PRO A 51 -3.30 -21.96 5.04
C PRO A 51 -2.82 -23.25 5.72
N TRP A 52 -1.86 -23.97 5.13
CA TRP A 52 -1.33 -25.23 5.68
C TRP A 52 -0.03 -25.05 6.47
N MET A 53 0.51 -23.83 6.55
CA MET A 53 1.79 -23.60 7.21
C MET A 53 1.63 -23.39 8.71
N GLY A 54 2.53 -24.01 9.49
CA GLY A 54 2.73 -23.63 10.88
C GLY A 54 3.31 -22.21 11.02
N PRO A 55 3.37 -21.66 12.25
CA PRO A 55 3.72 -20.25 12.47
C PRO A 55 5.07 -19.83 11.89
N ILE A 56 6.11 -20.67 12.02
CA ILE A 56 7.45 -20.39 11.48
C ILE A 56 7.44 -20.45 9.94
N GLY A 57 6.76 -21.45 9.38
CA GLY A 57 6.61 -21.58 7.92
C GLY A 57 5.90 -20.37 7.31
N LEU A 58 4.87 -19.88 7.99
CA LEU A 58 4.13 -18.67 7.61
C LEU A 58 5.05 -17.44 7.62
N VAL A 59 5.88 -17.25 8.65
CA VAL A 59 6.89 -16.17 8.68
C VAL A 59 7.81 -16.26 7.47
N VAL A 60 8.38 -17.44 7.19
CA VAL A 60 9.35 -17.64 6.11
C VAL A 60 8.71 -17.34 4.75
N VAL A 61 7.57 -17.96 4.44
CA VAL A 61 6.90 -17.76 3.14
C VAL A 61 6.40 -16.33 2.99
N ARG A 62 5.85 -15.72 4.05
CA ARG A 62 5.40 -14.32 4.00
C ARG A 62 6.56 -13.34 3.83
N THR A 63 7.73 -13.65 4.39
CA THR A 63 8.95 -12.85 4.21
C THR A 63 9.42 -12.93 2.76
N ILE A 64 9.50 -14.14 2.19
CA ILE A 64 9.84 -14.34 0.78
C ILE A 64 8.82 -13.65 -0.12
N GLN A 65 7.52 -13.83 0.14
CA GLN A 65 6.44 -13.20 -0.60
C GLN A 65 6.56 -11.67 -0.59
N SER A 66 6.88 -11.07 0.56
CA SER A 66 7.00 -9.61 0.68
C SER A 66 8.22 -9.06 -0.05
N PHE A 67 9.31 -9.83 -0.15
CA PHE A 67 10.44 -9.48 -1.01
C PHE A 67 10.03 -9.33 -2.48
N PHE A 68 9.19 -10.23 -3.01
CA PHE A 68 8.66 -10.11 -4.37
C PHE A 68 7.61 -8.99 -4.47
N LEU A 69 6.77 -8.80 -3.46
CA LEU A 69 5.83 -7.69 -3.42
C LEU A 69 6.55 -6.32 -3.52
N GLY A 70 7.81 -6.24 -3.09
CA GLY A 70 8.63 -5.03 -3.24
C GLY A 70 8.83 -4.62 -4.70
N GLY A 71 8.82 -5.58 -5.63
CA GLY A 71 8.86 -5.35 -7.08
C GLY A 71 7.55 -4.82 -7.69
N MET A 72 6.49 -4.64 -6.89
CA MET A 72 5.25 -4.01 -7.31
C MET A 72 5.27 -2.47 -7.12
N VAL A 73 6.22 -1.94 -6.35
CA VAL A 73 6.36 -0.49 -6.11
C VAL A 73 6.59 0.28 -7.43
N GLN A 74 7.10 -0.41 -8.45
CA GLN A 74 7.37 0.04 -9.80
C GLN A 74 6.08 0.38 -10.58
N ILE A 75 4.91 -0.08 -10.14
CA ILE A 75 3.62 0.33 -10.72
C ILE A 75 3.41 1.84 -10.53
N ALA A 76 3.73 2.36 -9.34
CA ALA A 76 3.63 3.80 -9.09
C ALA A 76 4.61 4.59 -9.98
N THR A 77 5.82 4.10 -10.22
CA THR A 77 6.74 4.80 -11.13
C THR A 77 6.22 4.79 -12.57
N LEU A 78 5.75 3.64 -13.08
CA LEU A 78 5.12 3.52 -14.40
C LEU A 78 3.96 4.52 -14.59
N PHE A 79 3.04 4.59 -13.63
CA PHE A 79 1.89 5.51 -13.71
C PHE A 79 2.29 6.99 -13.62
N SER A 80 3.33 7.34 -12.86
CA SER A 80 3.79 8.73 -12.74
C SER A 80 4.43 9.27 -14.02
N GLU A 81 4.95 8.37 -14.87
CA GLU A 81 5.72 8.71 -16.05
C GLU A 81 4.85 8.84 -17.31
N LEU A 82 3.65 8.23 -17.30
CA LEU A 82 2.68 8.29 -18.40
C LEU A 82 2.34 9.73 -18.80
N ASN A 83 1.93 10.57 -17.85
CA ASN A 83 1.63 11.98 -18.11
C ASN A 83 2.19 12.93 -17.03
N PRO A 84 3.29 13.66 -17.32
CA PRO A 84 3.90 14.61 -16.40
C PRO A 84 3.00 15.76 -15.94
N LYS A 85 1.97 16.14 -16.72
CA LYS A 85 1.07 17.26 -16.41
C LYS A 85 -0.13 16.84 -15.54
N ALA A 86 -0.41 15.55 -15.42
CA ALA A 86 -1.57 15.01 -14.69
C ALA A 86 -1.15 13.88 -13.73
N ARG A 87 0.01 14.05 -13.08
CA ARG A 87 0.64 13.01 -12.25
C ARG A 87 -0.20 12.63 -11.05
N ALA A 88 -0.63 13.60 -10.23
CA ALA A 88 -1.42 13.29 -9.04
C ALA A 88 -2.80 12.74 -9.43
N THR A 89 -3.36 13.19 -10.56
CA THR A 89 -4.59 12.61 -11.13
C THR A 89 -4.42 11.13 -11.53
N LEU A 90 -3.33 10.76 -12.21
CA LEU A 90 -3.05 9.36 -12.57
C LEU A 90 -2.75 8.50 -11.34
N MET A 91 -2.00 9.04 -10.38
CA MET A 91 -1.81 8.42 -9.06
C MET A 91 -3.12 8.22 -8.32
N GLY A 92 -4.01 9.21 -8.35
CA GLY A 92 -5.33 9.12 -7.73
C GLY A 92 -6.20 8.03 -8.34
N ARG A 93 -6.08 7.78 -9.65
CA ARG A 93 -6.74 6.62 -10.29
C ARG A 93 -6.13 5.28 -9.87
N LEU A 94 -4.81 5.21 -9.73
CA LEU A 94 -4.12 4.03 -9.20
C LEU A 94 -4.57 3.75 -7.76
N GLU A 95 -4.52 4.75 -6.89
CA GLU A 95 -4.97 4.65 -5.50
C GLU A 95 -6.46 4.30 -5.40
N SER A 96 -7.31 4.80 -6.30
CA SER A 96 -8.73 4.39 -6.38
C SER A 96 -8.89 2.88 -6.56
N ALA A 97 -8.15 2.29 -7.50
CA ALA A 97 -8.18 0.85 -7.74
C ALA A 97 -7.63 0.05 -6.54
N LEU A 98 -6.55 0.53 -5.92
CA LEU A 98 -5.97 -0.09 -4.72
C LEU A 98 -6.94 -0.03 -3.52
N GLY A 99 -7.57 1.12 -3.30
CA GLY A 99 -8.55 1.34 -2.25
C GLY A 99 -9.78 0.44 -2.40
N LEU A 100 -10.33 0.35 -3.62
CA LEU A 100 -11.45 -0.54 -3.91
C LEU A 100 -11.07 -2.01 -3.69
N GLY A 101 -9.90 -2.41 -4.19
CA GLY A 101 -9.39 -3.77 -4.03
C GLY A 101 -9.19 -4.16 -2.57
N TRP A 102 -8.68 -3.25 -1.75
CA TRP A 102 -8.54 -3.45 -0.30
C TRP A 102 -9.91 -3.59 0.38
N GLY A 103 -10.86 -2.70 0.07
CA GLY A 103 -12.22 -2.76 0.62
C GLY A 103 -12.97 -4.05 0.24
N ALA A 104 -12.97 -4.39 -1.04
CA ALA A 104 -13.59 -5.61 -1.56
C ALA A 104 -12.92 -6.87 -1.00
N GLY A 105 -11.59 -6.91 -0.95
CA GLY A 105 -10.84 -8.04 -0.41
C GLY A 105 -11.10 -8.26 1.08
N ALA A 106 -11.11 -7.19 1.88
CA ALA A 106 -11.43 -7.28 3.31
C ALA A 106 -12.88 -7.72 3.56
N PHE A 107 -13.84 -7.26 2.75
CA PHE A 107 -15.23 -7.72 2.83
C PHE A 107 -15.37 -9.20 2.49
N VAL A 108 -14.79 -9.65 1.37
CA VAL A 108 -14.82 -11.07 0.99
C VAL A 108 -14.15 -11.92 2.08
N GLY A 109 -13.00 -11.48 2.61
CA GLY A 109 -12.34 -12.14 3.73
C GLY A 109 -13.19 -12.19 5.00
N GLY A 110 -13.84 -11.08 5.38
CA GLY A 110 -14.71 -11.01 6.55
C GLY A 110 -16.05 -11.73 6.39
N PHE A 111 -16.51 -11.92 5.15
CA PHE A 111 -17.69 -12.73 4.82
C PHE A 111 -17.38 -14.23 4.84
N LEU A 112 -16.23 -14.63 4.28
CA LEU A 112 -15.85 -16.05 4.17
C LEU A 112 -15.27 -16.61 5.47
N ILE A 113 -14.52 -15.80 6.24
CA ILE A 113 -13.77 -16.27 7.41
C ILE A 113 -14.42 -15.79 8.69
N ILE A 114 -14.91 -16.73 9.49
CA ILE A 114 -15.41 -16.49 10.84
C ILE A 114 -14.21 -16.35 11.78
N SER A 115 -14.30 -15.45 12.78
CA SER A 115 -13.22 -15.17 13.74
C SER A 115 -12.67 -16.41 14.44
N GLU A 116 -13.54 -17.39 14.75
CA GLU A 116 -13.17 -18.66 15.37
C GLU A 116 -12.32 -19.57 14.48
N SER A 117 -12.31 -19.35 13.16
CA SER A 117 -11.54 -20.14 12.20
C SER A 117 -10.12 -19.60 11.97
N TYR A 118 -9.73 -18.48 12.58
CA TYR A 118 -8.40 -17.92 12.38
C TYR A 118 -7.30 -18.87 12.85
N GLY A 119 -6.27 -19.04 12.01
CA GLY A 119 -5.14 -19.94 12.29
C GLY A 119 -5.42 -21.42 12.06
N SER A 120 -6.62 -21.78 11.57
CA SER A 120 -6.97 -23.14 11.18
C SER A 120 -7.14 -23.26 9.66
N ALA A 121 -6.75 -24.42 9.11
CA ALA A 121 -6.87 -24.71 7.68
C ALA A 121 -8.30 -25.17 7.30
N THR A 122 -9.32 -24.43 7.72
CA THR A 122 -10.72 -24.74 7.35
C THR A 122 -10.96 -24.52 5.86
N PRO A 123 -11.97 -25.18 5.26
CA PRO A 123 -12.28 -25.00 3.84
C PRO A 123 -12.49 -23.54 3.42
N SER A 124 -13.08 -22.71 4.28
CA SER A 124 -13.29 -21.28 4.02
C SER A 124 -11.99 -20.47 3.99
N VAL A 125 -11.05 -20.77 4.89
CA VAL A 125 -9.72 -20.16 4.91
C VAL A 125 -8.93 -20.58 3.68
N VAL A 126 -8.92 -21.88 3.36
CA VAL A 126 -8.26 -22.40 2.14
C VAL A 126 -8.83 -21.73 0.88
N LEU A 127 -10.15 -21.65 0.76
CA LEU A 127 -10.82 -20.96 -0.35
C LEU A 127 -10.39 -19.49 -0.46
N SER A 128 -10.28 -18.78 0.66
CA SER A 128 -9.89 -17.37 0.69
C SER A 128 -8.46 -17.13 0.19
N PHE A 129 -7.53 -18.02 0.56
CA PHE A 129 -6.14 -17.98 0.07
C PHE A 129 -6.04 -18.35 -1.42
N LEU A 130 -6.78 -19.37 -1.86
CA LEU A 130 -6.83 -19.74 -3.27
C LEU A 130 -7.45 -18.64 -4.14
N LEU A 131 -8.54 -18.02 -3.69
CA LEU A 131 -9.16 -16.88 -4.36
C LEU A 131 -8.17 -15.71 -4.49
N SER A 132 -7.42 -15.41 -3.42
CA SER A 132 -6.38 -14.39 -3.43
C SER A 132 -5.27 -14.69 -4.43
N ALA A 133 -4.84 -15.95 -4.52
CA ALA A 133 -3.88 -16.41 -5.51
C ALA A 133 -4.42 -16.25 -6.94
N SER A 134 -5.68 -16.66 -7.19
CA SER A 134 -6.33 -16.54 -8.49
C SER A 134 -6.46 -15.10 -8.95
N LEU A 135 -6.87 -14.18 -8.07
CA LEU A 135 -6.96 -12.75 -8.37
C LEU A 135 -5.58 -12.15 -8.67
N GLY A 136 -4.55 -12.55 -7.93
CA GLY A 136 -3.17 -12.14 -8.17
C GLY A 136 -2.62 -12.60 -9.53
N ILE A 137 -2.96 -13.82 -9.95
CA ILE A 137 -2.61 -14.34 -11.28
C ILE A 137 -3.41 -13.60 -12.37
N PHE A 138 -4.70 -13.36 -12.15
CA PHE A 138 -5.53 -12.63 -13.11
C PHE A 138 -5.03 -11.18 -13.32
N ALA A 139 -4.56 -10.51 -12.27
CA ALA A 139 -3.98 -9.17 -12.35
C ALA A 139 -2.77 -9.09 -13.30
N VAL A 140 -2.04 -10.19 -13.51
CA VAL A 140 -0.92 -10.28 -14.45
C VAL A 140 -1.35 -9.92 -15.86
N VAL A 141 -2.56 -10.31 -16.28
CA VAL A 141 -3.09 -9.99 -17.62
C VAL A 141 -3.17 -8.46 -17.79
N GLY A 142 -3.59 -7.74 -16.75
CA GLY A 142 -3.62 -6.28 -16.74
C GLY A 142 -2.22 -5.67 -16.83
N TYR A 143 -1.25 -6.20 -16.08
CA TYR A 143 0.14 -5.73 -16.12
C TYR A 143 0.81 -6.03 -17.47
N MET A 144 0.48 -7.15 -18.11
CA MET A 144 0.94 -7.47 -19.46
C MET A 144 0.38 -6.51 -20.52
N GLY A 145 -0.69 -5.77 -20.24
CA GLY A 145 -1.20 -4.70 -21.09
C GLY A 145 -0.60 -3.31 -20.81
N ALA A 146 0.23 -3.17 -19.77
CA ALA A 146 0.76 -1.86 -19.39
C ALA A 146 1.75 -1.31 -20.44
N ASN A 147 1.60 -0.02 -20.74
CA ASN A 147 2.49 0.75 -21.60
C ASN A 147 3.60 1.39 -20.77
N GLU A 148 4.85 1.09 -21.12
CA GLU A 148 6.02 1.73 -20.53
C GLU A 148 6.46 2.89 -21.43
N ARG A 149 6.71 4.06 -20.82
CA ARG A 149 7.22 5.20 -21.57
C ARG A 149 8.73 5.03 -21.75
N SER A 150 9.18 4.84 -22.99
CA SER A 150 10.60 4.79 -23.33
C SER A 150 11.20 6.21 -23.36
N VAL A 151 11.52 6.76 -22.19
CA VAL A 151 12.34 7.97 -22.12
C VAL A 151 13.81 7.54 -22.26
N SER A 152 14.53 8.13 -23.21
CA SER A 152 15.98 7.96 -23.33
C SER A 152 16.64 8.39 -22.03
N ARG A 153 17.23 7.44 -21.29
CA ARG A 153 17.98 7.72 -20.07
C ARG A 153 19.30 8.36 -20.48
N ILE A 154 19.47 9.63 -20.14
CA ILE A 154 20.78 10.25 -20.13
C ILE A 154 21.37 9.86 -18.77
N ASP A 155 22.40 9.02 -18.79
CA ASP A 155 23.16 8.63 -17.60
C ASP A 155 24.01 9.82 -17.15
N GLU A 156 23.36 10.79 -16.51
CA GLU A 156 24.03 11.82 -15.72
C GLU A 156 24.19 11.30 -14.29
N GLU A 157 25.44 11.20 -13.84
CA GLU A 157 25.75 10.96 -12.43
C GLU A 157 25.37 12.20 -11.61
N LEU A 158 24.14 12.21 -11.09
CA LEU A 158 23.67 13.25 -10.18
C LEU A 158 23.95 12.83 -8.74
N ASP A 159 24.52 13.75 -7.96
CA ASP A 159 24.68 13.53 -6.51
C ASP A 159 23.30 13.52 -5.83
N PHE A 160 23.03 12.43 -5.10
CA PHE A 160 21.79 12.21 -4.39
C PHE A 160 21.73 12.96 -3.04
N GLY A 161 22.89 13.26 -2.44
CA GLY A 161 23.00 13.83 -1.09
C GLY A 161 22.17 15.10 -0.88
N PRO A 162 22.28 16.14 -1.74
CA PRO A 162 21.55 17.40 -1.56
C PRO A 162 20.02 17.22 -1.56
N TYR A 163 19.50 16.33 -2.41
CA TYR A 163 18.07 16.05 -2.50
C TYR A 163 17.55 15.30 -1.27
N PHE A 164 18.34 14.37 -0.74
CA PHE A 164 18.02 13.66 0.50
C PHE A 164 17.86 14.61 1.69
N TRP A 165 18.80 15.54 1.87
CA TRP A 165 18.75 16.53 2.95
C TRP A 165 17.58 17.51 2.79
N LYS A 166 17.27 17.91 1.56
CA LYS A 166 16.12 18.77 1.26
C LYS A 166 14.79 18.10 1.62
N LEU A 167 14.70 16.77 1.45
CA LEU A 167 13.49 15.97 1.73
C LEU A 167 13.47 15.32 3.12
N THR A 168 14.49 15.52 3.96
CA THR A 168 14.56 14.89 5.29
C THR A 168 13.31 15.17 6.13
N ARG A 169 12.79 16.40 6.09
CA ARG A 169 11.55 16.75 6.82
C ARG A 169 10.36 15.90 6.36
N LEU A 170 10.21 15.68 5.05
CA LEU A 170 9.16 14.83 4.50
C LEU A 170 9.34 13.37 4.91
N PHE A 171 10.59 12.86 4.92
CA PHE A 171 10.87 11.50 5.39
C PHE A 171 10.54 11.34 6.87
N SER A 172 10.94 12.29 7.72
CA SER A 172 10.63 12.27 9.15
C SER A 172 9.13 12.32 9.42
N THR A 173 8.37 13.19 8.76
CA THR A 173 6.91 13.22 8.94
C THR A 173 6.24 11.96 8.45
N THR A 174 6.74 11.38 7.35
CA THR A 174 6.22 10.12 6.79
C THR A 174 6.46 8.99 7.78
N PHE A 175 7.67 8.88 8.31
CA PHE A 175 8.02 7.88 9.32
C PHE A 175 7.11 7.94 10.54
N VAL A 176 6.93 9.13 11.14
CA VAL A 176 6.10 9.29 12.33
C VAL A 176 4.64 8.96 12.04
N MET A 177 4.11 9.43 10.91
CA MET A 177 2.72 9.19 10.53
C MET A 177 2.46 7.69 10.28
N PHE A 178 3.34 7.02 9.54
CA PHE A 178 3.19 5.61 9.23
C PHE A 178 3.49 4.68 10.41
N MET A 179 4.38 5.07 11.32
CA MET A 179 4.55 4.35 12.58
C MET A 179 3.23 4.30 13.36
N GLY A 180 2.52 5.43 13.48
CA GLY A 180 1.20 5.48 14.10
C GLY A 180 0.13 4.70 13.31
N TYR A 181 0.19 4.76 11.98
CA TYR A 181 -0.73 4.00 11.13
C TYR A 181 -0.55 2.49 11.27
N MET A 182 0.68 1.99 11.21
CA MET A 182 0.98 0.57 11.32
C MET A 182 0.63 0.04 12.71
N PHE A 183 0.80 0.86 13.74
CA PHE A 183 0.31 0.55 15.09
C PHE A 183 -1.21 0.34 15.09
N PHE A 184 -1.97 1.28 14.51
CA PHE A 184 -3.42 1.15 14.41
C PHE A 184 -3.84 -0.05 13.56
N LEU A 185 -3.26 -0.25 12.37
CA LEU A 185 -3.58 -1.38 11.48
C LEU A 185 -3.34 -2.75 12.12
N SER A 186 -2.38 -2.85 13.04
CA SER A 186 -2.07 -4.09 13.74
C SER A 186 -3.19 -4.53 14.68
N ILE A 187 -3.98 -3.58 15.21
CA ILE A 187 -5.09 -3.83 16.13
C ILE A 187 -6.47 -3.59 15.52
N SER A 188 -6.55 -2.88 14.39
CA SER A 188 -7.80 -2.41 13.81
C SER A 188 -8.80 -3.51 13.45
N PRO A 189 -8.41 -4.69 12.92
CA PRO A 189 -9.39 -5.72 12.59
C PRO A 189 -10.11 -6.25 13.83
N ILE A 190 -9.38 -6.42 14.94
CA ILE A 190 -9.94 -6.86 16.22
C ILE A 190 -10.83 -5.77 16.79
N TYR A 191 -10.31 -4.54 16.90
CA TYR A 191 -11.05 -3.38 17.41
C TYR A 191 -12.37 -3.14 16.66
N LEU A 192 -12.34 -3.17 15.32
CA LEU A 192 -13.54 -2.99 14.51
C LEU A 192 -14.49 -4.17 14.60
N THR A 193 -14.00 -5.40 14.75
CA THR A 193 -14.85 -6.59 14.94
C THR A 193 -15.60 -6.52 16.27
N GLU A 194 -14.93 -6.11 17.35
CA GLU A 194 -15.54 -5.92 18.67
C GLU A 194 -16.63 -4.84 18.64
N ILE A 195 -16.36 -3.69 18.03
CA ILE A 195 -17.34 -2.59 17.95
C ILE A 195 -18.49 -2.90 17.00
N ALA A 196 -18.21 -3.57 15.88
CA ALA A 196 -19.22 -3.91 14.88
C ALA A 196 -20.00 -5.20 15.23
N GLY A 197 -19.54 -5.95 16.24
CA GLY A 197 -20.15 -7.19 16.74
C GLY A 197 -19.92 -8.43 15.87
N SER A 198 -19.35 -8.31 14.68
CA SER A 198 -19.04 -9.46 13.81
C SER A 198 -17.96 -9.15 12.76
N THR A 199 -17.27 -10.19 12.29
CA THR A 199 -16.30 -10.09 11.19
C THR A 199 -16.95 -9.61 9.90
N TYR A 200 -18.22 -9.96 9.67
CA TYR A 200 -19.01 -9.49 8.54
C TYR A 200 -19.20 -7.97 8.56
N ASN A 201 -19.65 -7.42 9.71
CA ASN A 201 -19.86 -5.98 9.84
C ASN A 201 -18.53 -5.20 9.78
N MET A 202 -17.44 -5.75 10.33
CA MET A 202 -16.10 -5.19 10.14
C MET A 202 -15.72 -5.15 8.65
N GLY A 203 -15.95 -6.25 7.92
CA GLY A 203 -15.77 -6.30 6.47
C GLY A 203 -16.57 -5.24 5.72
N LEU A 204 -17.81 -4.96 6.14
CA LEU A 204 -18.64 -3.89 5.57
C LEU A 204 -18.07 -2.49 5.82
N ILE A 205 -17.55 -2.20 7.03
CA ILE A 205 -16.89 -0.92 7.33
C ILE A 205 -15.70 -0.71 6.39
N VAL A 206 -14.89 -1.75 6.18
CA VAL A 206 -13.72 -1.70 5.32
C VAL A 206 -14.12 -1.57 3.84
N LEU A 207 -15.21 -2.23 3.41
CA LEU A 207 -15.77 -2.05 2.07
C LEU A 207 -16.22 -0.61 1.83
N LEU A 208 -16.96 -0.02 2.77
CA LEU A 208 -17.40 1.37 2.70
C LEU A 208 -16.20 2.31 2.58
N SER A 209 -15.15 2.07 3.37
CA SER A 209 -13.89 2.81 3.27
C SER A 209 -13.25 2.65 1.88
N GLY A 210 -13.20 1.44 1.34
CA GLY A 210 -12.69 1.17 -0.01
C GLY A 210 -13.50 1.83 -1.13
N ILE A 211 -14.84 1.86 -1.02
CA ILE A 211 -15.72 2.54 -1.98
C ILE A 211 -15.50 4.05 -1.93
N VAL A 212 -15.48 4.64 -0.74
CA VAL A 212 -15.23 6.08 -0.58
C VAL A 212 -13.83 6.43 -1.07
N HIS A 213 -12.83 5.61 -0.76
CA HIS A 213 -11.48 5.76 -1.30
C HIS A 213 -11.52 5.75 -2.84
N ALA A 214 -12.17 4.75 -3.45
CA ALA A 214 -12.26 4.62 -4.90
C ALA A 214 -12.90 5.85 -5.58
N ILE A 215 -13.93 6.41 -4.96
CA ILE A 215 -14.63 7.60 -5.46
C ILE A 215 -13.78 8.85 -5.24
N VAL A 216 -13.22 9.05 -4.06
CA VAL A 216 -12.55 10.30 -3.65
C VAL A 216 -11.16 10.43 -4.27
N ALA A 217 -10.43 9.34 -4.49
CA ALA A 217 -9.02 9.41 -4.90
C ALA A 217 -8.75 10.20 -6.19
N PRO A 218 -9.54 10.03 -7.28
CA PRO A 218 -9.34 10.81 -8.50
C PRO A 218 -9.61 12.31 -8.29
N TYR A 219 -10.56 12.68 -7.44
CA TYR A 219 -10.86 14.08 -7.13
C TYR A 219 -9.80 14.71 -6.23
N ALA A 220 -9.35 13.97 -5.21
CA ALA A 220 -8.26 14.38 -4.35
C ALA A 220 -6.97 14.59 -5.15
N GLY A 221 -6.66 13.72 -6.12
CA GLY A 221 -5.54 13.91 -7.04
C GLY A 221 -5.62 15.23 -7.81
N LYS A 222 -6.79 15.57 -8.39
CA LYS A 222 -7.00 16.87 -9.05
C LYS A 222 -6.86 18.06 -8.10
N LEU A 223 -7.30 17.89 -6.84
CA LEU A 223 -7.19 18.92 -5.83
C LEU A 223 -5.72 19.17 -5.44
N VAL A 224 -4.93 18.11 -5.26
CA VAL A 224 -3.49 18.18 -5.01
C VAL A 224 -2.74 18.83 -6.17
N ASP A 225 -3.18 18.60 -7.42
CA ASP A 225 -2.60 19.24 -8.59
C ASP A 225 -2.88 20.78 -8.62
N LYS A 226 -3.94 21.26 -7.94
CA LYS A 226 -4.36 22.68 -7.92
C LYS A 226 -3.87 23.47 -6.70
N TYR A 227 -3.68 22.83 -5.56
CA TYR A 227 -3.32 23.46 -4.28
C TYR A 227 -1.87 23.14 -3.88
N PRO A 228 -1.25 23.93 -2.99
CA PRO A 228 0.09 23.61 -2.49
C PRO A 228 0.12 22.23 -1.83
N ARG A 229 1.09 21.40 -2.23
CA ARG A 229 1.20 19.98 -1.85
C ARG A 229 1.46 19.78 -0.35
N GLU A 230 1.99 20.79 0.33
CA GLU A 230 2.17 20.81 1.78
C GLU A 230 0.84 20.93 2.52
N MET A 231 -0.20 21.51 1.90
CA MET A 231 -1.54 21.59 2.49
C MET A 231 -2.15 20.19 2.65
N THR A 232 -1.97 19.31 1.67
CA THR A 232 -2.51 17.95 1.73
C THR A 232 -1.87 17.13 2.84
N ILE A 233 -0.57 17.33 3.11
CA ILE A 233 0.12 16.70 4.23
C ILE A 233 -0.45 17.20 5.57
N ARG A 234 -0.59 18.53 5.73
CA ARG A 234 -1.14 19.11 6.97
C ARG A 234 -2.56 18.64 7.25
N VAL A 235 -3.44 18.68 6.25
CA VAL A 235 -4.82 18.20 6.36
C VAL A 235 -4.85 16.71 6.74
N ALA A 236 -4.03 15.88 6.09
CA ALA A 236 -3.97 14.46 6.43
C ALA A 236 -3.51 14.23 7.87
N CYS A 237 -2.46 14.90 8.33
CA CYS A 237 -1.99 14.78 9.71
C CYS A 237 -3.06 15.22 10.73
N THR A 238 -3.77 16.33 10.47
CA THR A 238 -4.88 16.78 11.33
C THR A 238 -6.02 15.76 11.36
N LEU A 239 -6.40 15.21 10.21
CA LEU A 239 -7.45 14.19 10.13
C LEU A 239 -7.05 12.90 10.83
N VAL A 240 -5.80 12.44 10.72
CA VAL A 240 -5.31 11.28 11.50
C VAL A 240 -5.49 11.53 12.99
N PHE A 241 -5.05 12.70 13.48
CA PHE A 241 -5.16 13.04 14.90
C PHE A 241 -6.62 13.02 15.38
N VAL A 242 -7.53 13.63 14.61
CA VAL A 242 -8.97 13.62 14.91
C VAL A 242 -9.54 12.19 14.90
N SER A 243 -9.20 11.37 13.89
CA SER A 243 -9.65 9.98 13.84
C SER A 243 -9.15 9.16 15.04
N MET A 244 -7.89 9.34 15.45
CA MET A 244 -7.35 8.65 16.63
C MET A 244 -8.03 9.10 17.93
N MET A 245 -8.37 10.39 18.06
CA MET A 245 -9.18 10.88 19.18
C MET A 245 -10.57 10.24 19.20
N ILE A 246 -11.24 10.11 18.05
CA ILE A 246 -12.54 9.45 17.94
C ILE A 246 -12.42 7.99 18.40
N TYR A 247 -11.45 7.24 17.86
CA TYR A 247 -11.26 5.83 18.26
C TYR A 247 -10.97 5.65 19.76
N SER A 248 -10.32 6.62 20.39
CA SER A 248 -9.98 6.58 21.81
C SER A 248 -11.11 7.01 22.75
N THR A 249 -12.09 7.79 22.28
CA THR A 249 -13.10 8.43 23.14
C THR A 249 -14.49 7.85 23.00
N THR A 250 -14.78 7.14 21.90
CA THR A 250 -16.11 6.59 21.65
C THR A 250 -16.07 5.16 21.15
N GLN A 251 -17.09 4.40 21.54
CA GLN A 251 -17.40 3.07 21.00
C GLN A 251 -18.63 3.11 20.08
N ASN A 252 -19.12 4.31 19.74
CA ASN A 252 -20.24 4.46 18.82
C ASN A 252 -19.82 4.04 17.41
N LEU A 253 -20.43 2.95 16.93
CA LEU A 253 -20.18 2.35 15.62
C LEU A 253 -20.18 3.39 14.49
N TYR A 254 -21.17 4.28 14.45
CA TYR A 254 -21.31 5.24 13.35
C TYR A 254 -20.18 6.28 13.30
N LEU A 255 -19.73 6.77 14.46
CA LEU A 255 -18.62 7.73 14.54
C LEU A 255 -17.29 7.06 14.18
N VAL A 256 -17.07 5.83 14.64
CA VAL A 256 -15.89 5.04 14.29
C VAL A 256 -15.88 4.72 12.80
N THR A 257 -17.00 4.30 12.23
CA THR A 257 -17.13 4.07 10.78
C THR A 257 -16.85 5.35 9.99
N LEU A 258 -17.43 6.49 10.39
CA LEU A 258 -17.18 7.76 9.73
C LEU A 258 -15.68 8.14 9.73
N ALA A 259 -15.01 7.98 10.87
CA ALA A 259 -13.58 8.26 11.00
C ALA A 259 -12.69 7.31 10.16
N PHE A 260 -13.12 6.06 9.98
CA PHE A 260 -12.39 5.02 9.23
C PHE A 260 -12.59 5.10 7.71
N VAL A 261 -13.75 5.61 7.28
CA VAL A 261 -14.11 5.74 5.86
C VAL A 261 -13.36 6.88 5.18
N LEU A 262 -12.83 7.85 5.94
CA LEU A 262 -12.06 8.96 5.39
C LEU A 262 -10.72 8.47 4.78
N PRO A 263 -10.41 8.82 3.51
CA PRO A 263 -9.19 8.37 2.83
C PRO A 263 -7.96 9.22 3.23
N ILE A 264 -7.65 9.21 4.53
CA ILE A 264 -6.65 10.10 5.14
C ILE A 264 -5.24 9.75 4.63
N TYR A 265 -4.87 8.47 4.69
CA TYR A 265 -3.54 7.97 4.30
C TYR A 265 -3.26 8.15 2.80
N MET A 266 -4.28 7.94 1.97
CA MET A 266 -4.20 8.20 0.54
C MET A 266 -3.89 9.66 0.25
N THR A 267 -4.58 10.59 0.92
CA THR A 267 -4.37 12.04 0.76
C THR A 267 -2.94 12.43 1.13
N TYR A 268 -2.39 11.83 2.18
CA TYR A 268 -0.98 12.00 2.54
C TYR A 268 -0.04 11.49 1.44
N PHE A 269 -0.23 10.26 0.95
CA PHE A 269 0.64 9.65 -0.05
C PHE A 269 0.65 10.42 -1.37
N LEU A 270 -0.51 10.91 -1.82
CA LEU A 270 -0.61 11.77 -2.99
C LEU A 270 0.23 13.03 -2.84
N GLY A 271 0.14 13.72 -1.69
CA GLY A 271 0.97 14.89 -1.40
C GLY A 271 2.46 14.55 -1.35
N ALA A 272 2.85 13.53 -0.60
CA ALA A 272 4.25 13.14 -0.39
C ALA A 272 4.93 12.70 -1.70
N ARG A 273 4.30 11.82 -2.48
CA ARG A 273 4.81 11.39 -3.80
C ARG A 273 4.91 12.58 -4.75
N SER A 274 3.93 13.46 -4.73
CA SER A 274 3.94 14.67 -5.55
C SER A 274 5.13 15.58 -5.17
N ILE A 275 5.39 15.85 -3.89
CA ILE A 275 6.54 16.68 -3.46
C ILE A 275 7.87 16.06 -3.93
N VAL A 276 8.04 14.74 -3.76
CA VAL A 276 9.23 14.02 -4.27
C VAL A 276 9.36 14.18 -5.78
N ALA A 277 8.27 14.03 -6.52
CA ALA A 277 8.28 14.13 -7.97
C ALA A 277 8.67 15.54 -8.45
N ASP A 278 8.29 16.60 -7.76
CA ASP A 278 8.62 17.97 -8.18
C ASP A 278 10.01 18.42 -7.73
N THR A 279 10.51 17.87 -6.62
CA THR A 279 11.79 18.30 -6.04
C THR A 279 12.98 17.60 -6.69
N VAL A 280 12.78 16.35 -7.16
CA VAL A 280 13.87 15.47 -7.60
C VAL A 280 13.89 15.34 -9.12
N PRO A 281 15.08 15.42 -9.76
CA PRO A 281 15.25 15.20 -11.19
C PRO A 281 14.80 13.79 -11.60
N TYR A 282 14.52 13.62 -12.88
CA TYR A 282 13.91 12.41 -13.42
C TYR A 282 14.72 11.14 -13.08
N GLN A 283 16.05 11.21 -13.19
CA GLN A 283 16.95 10.06 -12.96
C GLN A 283 16.89 9.56 -11.50
N LEU A 284 16.77 10.46 -10.53
CA LEU A 284 16.79 10.13 -9.10
C LEU A 284 15.37 9.89 -8.53
N ARG A 285 14.31 10.10 -9.31
CA ARG A 285 12.93 10.04 -8.83
C ARG A 285 12.53 8.64 -8.39
N ALA A 286 12.85 7.62 -9.18
CA ALA A 286 12.54 6.23 -8.82
C ALA A 286 13.20 5.83 -7.50
N ARG A 287 14.48 6.19 -7.33
CA ARG A 287 15.25 5.97 -6.09
C ARG A 287 14.62 6.68 -4.89
N THR A 288 14.20 7.94 -5.05
CA THR A 288 13.60 8.73 -3.97
C THR A 288 12.20 8.25 -3.60
N MET A 289 11.40 7.82 -4.57
CA MET A 289 10.10 7.20 -4.33
C MET A 289 10.23 5.87 -3.59
N GLY A 290 11.27 5.09 -3.93
CA GLY A 290 11.65 3.90 -3.18
C GLY A 290 11.95 4.23 -1.71
N LEU A 291 12.80 5.22 -1.45
CA LEU A 291 13.10 5.68 -0.08
C LEU A 291 11.86 6.19 0.66
N LEU A 292 11.01 6.99 0.00
CA LEU A 292 9.74 7.43 0.61
C LEU A 292 8.87 6.24 1.02
N THR A 293 8.82 5.21 0.18
CA THR A 293 8.11 3.97 0.49
C THR A 293 8.75 3.26 1.68
N SER A 294 10.08 3.20 1.74
CA SER A 294 10.79 2.62 2.89
C SER A 294 10.49 3.32 4.21
N PHE A 295 10.31 4.65 4.21
CA PHE A 295 9.91 5.41 5.40
C PHE A 295 8.42 5.28 5.74
N SER A 296 7.62 4.63 4.89
CA SER A 296 6.18 4.41 5.11
C SER A 296 5.83 2.99 5.55
N LEU A 297 6.82 2.13 5.73
CA LEU A 297 6.70 0.72 6.10
C LEU A 297 7.11 0.48 7.55
#